data_AF-A0A447N396-F1
#
_entry.id   AF-A0A447N396-F1
#
_cell.length_a   1.000
_cell.length_b   1.000
_cell.length_c   1.000
_cell.angle_alpha   90.00
_cell.angle_beta   90.00
_cell.angle_gamma   90.00
#
_symmetry.space_group_name_H-M   'P 1'
#
loop_
_entity.id
_entity.type
_entity.pdbx_description
1 polymer ?
#
loop_
_entity_poly.entity_id
_entity_poly.type
_entity_poly.pdbx_seq_one_letter_code
_entity_poly.pdbx_strand_id
1 'polypeptide(L)'
;MDDGLACQRLGADIIGTTMSGYTTPDTPEEPDLPLVKALHDAGCRVIAEGRYNSPALAAEAIRYGAWAVTVGSAITRLEHICGWYNDALKKAAS
;
A
#
# COMPACT_ATOMS: atom_id res chain seq x y z
N MET A 1 -11.86 -5.99 -1.26
CA MET A 1 -12.70 -5.89 -0.04
C MET A 1 -13.25 -7.25 0.34
N ASP A 2 -13.93 -7.94 -0.57
CA ASP A 2 -14.56 -9.25 -0.31
C ASP A 2 -13.60 -10.30 0.28
N ASP A 3 -12.38 -10.39 -0.26
CA ASP A 3 -11.34 -11.28 0.26
C ASP A 3 -11.02 -11.00 1.73
N GLY A 4 -10.84 -9.71 2.07
CA GLY A 4 -10.55 -9.29 3.45
C GLY A 4 -11.70 -9.62 4.41
N LEU A 5 -12.95 -9.41 3.98
CA LEU A 5 -14.11 -9.78 4.79
C LEU A 5 -14.26 -11.30 4.93
N ALA A 6 -13.92 -12.07 3.91
CA ALA A 6 -13.88 -13.53 3.99
C ALA A 6 -12.83 -14.00 4.99
N CYS A 7 -11.62 -13.47 4.94
CA CYS A 7 -10.56 -13.75 5.90
C CYS A 7 -10.95 -13.37 7.34
N GLN A 8 -11.57 -12.19 7.54
CA GLN A 8 -12.06 -11.78 8.86
C GLN A 8 -13.12 -12.76 9.40
N ARG A 9 -14.07 -13.20 8.57
CA ARG A 9 -15.09 -14.20 8.97
C ARG A 9 -14.49 -15.56 9.34
N LEU A 10 -13.33 -15.89 8.77
CA LEU A 10 -12.57 -17.10 9.11
C LEU A 10 -11.70 -16.94 10.35
N GLY A 11 -11.68 -15.77 10.98
CA GLY A 11 -10.95 -15.50 12.22
C GLY A 11 -9.53 -14.98 12.04
N ALA A 12 -9.18 -14.42 10.88
CA ALA A 12 -7.88 -13.78 10.70
C ALA A 12 -7.75 -12.52 11.58
N ASP A 13 -6.67 -12.42 12.35
CA ASP A 13 -6.40 -11.28 13.25
C ASP A 13 -6.05 -9.98 12.52
N ILE A 14 -5.51 -10.11 11.30
CA ILE A 14 -4.96 -9.00 10.50
C ILE A 14 -5.39 -9.19 9.05
N ILE A 15 -5.80 -8.08 8.42
CA ILE A 15 -6.16 -8.04 7.01
C ILE A 15 -5.22 -7.06 6.29
N GLY A 16 -4.50 -7.56 5.28
CA GLY A 16 -3.57 -6.77 4.48
C GLY A 16 -4.17 -6.28 3.17
N THR A 17 -3.71 -5.11 2.67
CA THR A 17 -4.03 -4.63 1.31
C THR A 17 -2.99 -5.07 0.27
N THR A 18 -2.06 -5.95 0.65
CA THR A 18 -0.84 -6.32 -0.08
C THR A 18 -1.07 -6.66 -1.56
N MET A 19 -2.16 -7.36 -1.88
CA MET A 19 -2.44 -7.82 -3.25
C MET A 19 -3.27 -6.82 -4.09
N SER A 20 -3.74 -5.71 -3.51
CA SER A 20 -4.50 -4.71 -4.27
C SER A 20 -3.63 -4.10 -5.38
N GLY A 21 -4.07 -4.18 -6.63
CA GLY A 21 -3.34 -3.73 -7.81
C GLY A 21 -2.30 -4.71 -8.36
N TYR A 22 -2.20 -5.92 -7.79
CA TYR A 22 -1.27 -6.97 -8.25
C TYR A 22 -1.97 -8.24 -8.76
N THR A 23 -3.30 -8.21 -8.86
CA THR A 23 -4.11 -9.31 -9.43
C THR A 23 -4.45 -9.11 -10.90
N THR A 24 -4.00 -7.99 -11.47
CA THR A 24 -4.17 -7.61 -12.88
C THR A 24 -2.80 -7.28 -13.50
N PRO A 25 -2.68 -7.27 -14.84
CA PRO A 25 -1.43 -6.89 -15.52
C PRO A 25 -0.98 -5.45 -15.20
N ASP A 26 -1.94 -4.56 -14.99
CA ASP A 26 -1.69 -3.15 -14.70
C ASP A 26 -1.66 -2.91 -13.19
N THR A 27 -0.54 -2.39 -12.70
CA THR A 27 -0.38 -1.97 -11.30
C THR A 27 -0.48 -0.45 -11.19
N PRO A 28 -1.39 0.09 -10.37
CA PRO A 28 -1.46 1.53 -10.11
C PRO A 28 -0.16 2.07 -9.50
N GLU A 29 0.14 3.36 -9.70
CA GLU A 29 1.27 4.00 -9.02
C GLU A 29 0.97 4.27 -7.54
N GLU A 30 -0.26 4.72 -7.25
CA GLU A 30 -0.69 5.10 -5.90
C GLU A 30 -1.19 3.91 -5.06
N PRO A 31 -1.02 3.94 -3.73
CA PRO A 31 -1.59 2.93 -2.84
C PRO A 31 -3.13 2.98 -2.83
N ASP A 32 -3.75 1.85 -2.49
CA ASP A 32 -5.20 1.71 -2.42
C ASP A 32 -5.75 2.15 -1.05
N LEU A 33 -5.69 3.46 -0.79
CA LEU A 33 -6.26 4.08 0.41
C LEU A 33 -7.77 3.83 0.56
N PRO A 34 -8.61 3.87 -0.50
CA PRO A 34 -10.03 3.53 -0.39
C PRO A 34 -10.27 2.12 0.17
N LEU A 35 -9.48 1.12 -0.22
CA LEU A 35 -9.58 -0.22 0.34
C LEU A 35 -9.19 -0.26 1.82
N VAL A 36 -8.16 0.48 2.24
CA VAL A 36 -7.80 0.61 3.67
C VAL A 36 -8.98 1.11 4.47
N LYS A 37 -9.61 2.21 4.02
CA LYS A 37 -10.77 2.80 4.69
C LYS A 37 -11.96 1.85 4.73
N ALA A 38 -12.27 1.19 3.62
CA ALA A 38 -13.39 0.26 3.54
C ALA A 38 -13.23 -0.96 4.48
N LEU A 39 -12.01 -1.51 4.59
CA LEU A 39 -11.73 -2.60 5.52
C LEU A 39 -11.74 -2.13 6.98
N HIS A 40 -11.19 -0.94 7.26
CA HIS A 40 -11.26 -0.33 8.59
C HIS A 40 -12.71 -0.10 9.03
N ASP A 41 -13.54 0.48 8.18
CA ASP A 41 -14.96 0.75 8.44
C ASP A 41 -15.76 -0.54 8.66
N ALA A 42 -15.30 -1.67 8.09
CA ALA A 42 -15.85 -3.00 8.32
C ALA A 42 -15.32 -3.69 9.60
N GLY A 43 -14.55 -2.98 10.42
CA GLY A 43 -14.03 -3.45 11.70
C GLY A 43 -12.73 -4.24 11.63
N CYS A 44 -12.08 -4.32 10.46
CA CYS A 44 -10.84 -5.06 10.31
C CYS A 44 -9.68 -4.35 11.01
N ARG A 45 -8.75 -5.13 11.59
CA ARG A 45 -7.41 -4.64 11.93
C ARG A 45 -6.55 -4.65 10.66
N VAL A 46 -6.45 -3.50 10.01
CA VAL A 46 -5.83 -3.38 8.69
C VAL A 46 -4.34 -3.13 8.78
N ILE A 47 -3.53 -3.90 8.05
CA ILE A 47 -2.16 -3.52 7.68
C ILE A 47 -2.20 -2.98 6.25
N ALA A 48 -1.89 -1.70 6.10
CA ALA A 48 -1.76 -1.07 4.80
C ALA A 48 -0.41 -1.49 4.18
N GLU A 49 -0.46 -2.19 3.07
CA GLU A 49 0.73 -2.66 2.35
C GLU A 49 0.55 -2.50 0.84
N GLY A 50 1.65 -2.15 0.17
CA GLY A 50 1.72 -1.90 -1.27
C GLY A 50 1.81 -0.41 -1.61
N ARG A 51 2.90 -0.01 -2.28
CA ARG A 51 3.10 1.33 -2.89
C ARG A 51 3.16 2.53 -1.94
N TYR A 52 3.23 2.32 -0.63
CA TYR A 52 3.51 3.38 0.36
C TYR A 52 4.99 3.82 0.32
N ASN A 53 5.40 4.46 -0.78
CA ASN A 53 6.80 4.78 -1.08
C ASN A 53 7.26 6.16 -0.55
N SER A 54 6.45 6.83 0.26
CA SER A 54 6.84 8.07 0.95
C SER A 54 6.28 8.10 2.37
N PRO A 55 6.96 8.81 3.30
CA PRO A 55 6.42 9.00 4.66
C PRO A 55 5.03 9.64 4.66
N ALA A 56 4.75 10.56 3.73
CA ALA A 56 3.46 11.21 3.61
C ALA A 56 2.34 10.23 3.24
N LEU A 57 2.58 9.32 2.27
CA LEU A 57 1.62 8.27 1.89
C LEU A 57 1.38 7.27 3.04
N ALA A 58 2.43 6.89 3.76
CA ALA A 58 2.27 6.04 4.94
C ALA A 58 1.43 6.73 6.04
N ALA A 59 1.61 8.04 6.25
CA ALA A 59 0.79 8.81 7.17
C ALA A 59 -0.67 8.91 6.71
N GLU A 60 -0.94 9.01 5.40
CA GLU A 60 -2.30 8.94 4.86
C GLU A 60 -2.96 7.59 5.15
N ALA A 61 -2.25 6.46 5.03
CA ALA A 61 -2.82 5.16 5.38
C ALA A 61 -3.29 5.09 6.84
N ILE A 62 -2.51 5.64 7.77
CA ILE A 62 -2.92 5.75 9.18
C ILE A 62 -4.16 6.64 9.32
N ARG A 63 -4.23 7.78 8.62
CA ARG A 63 -5.43 8.64 8.60
C ARG A 63 -6.66 7.94 8.04
N TYR A 64 -6.48 6.99 7.13
CA TYR A 64 -7.54 6.16 6.55
C TYR A 64 -7.91 4.95 7.41
N GLY A 65 -7.30 4.78 8.58
CA GLY A 65 -7.69 3.77 9.57
C GLY A 65 -6.82 2.52 9.59
N ALA A 66 -5.67 2.51 8.91
CA ALA A 66 -4.71 1.43 9.05
C ALA A 66 -4.20 1.35 10.51
N TRP A 67 -4.07 0.12 11.03
CA TRP A 67 -3.44 -0.15 12.32
C TRP A 67 -1.91 -0.02 12.24
N ALA A 68 -1.33 -0.48 11.13
CA ALA A 68 0.08 -0.30 10.79
C ALA A 68 0.28 -0.23 9.27
N VAL A 69 1.47 0.19 8.85
CA VAL A 69 1.84 0.29 7.42
C VAL A 69 3.11 -0.51 7.19
N THR A 70 3.10 -1.39 6.18
CA THR A 70 4.28 -2.11 5.71
C THR A 70 4.89 -1.38 4.53
N VAL A 71 6.17 -0.97 4.66
CA VAL A 71 6.93 -0.29 3.60
C VAL A 71 8.12 -1.15 3.19
N GLY A 72 8.19 -1.50 1.91
CA GLY A 72 9.26 -2.29 1.32
C GLY A 72 10.20 -1.45 0.46
N SER A 73 9.86 -1.29 -0.83
CA SER A 73 10.75 -0.74 -1.87
C SER A 73 11.46 0.57 -1.48
N ALA A 74 10.75 1.52 -0.87
CA ALA A 74 11.32 2.81 -0.45
C ALA A 74 12.32 2.73 0.71
N ILE A 75 12.50 1.57 1.35
CA ILE A 75 13.44 1.36 2.45
C ILE A 75 14.51 0.33 2.07
N THR A 76 14.12 -0.81 1.48
CA THR A 76 15.00 -1.99 1.37
C THR A 76 15.34 -2.42 -0.06
N ARG A 77 14.87 -1.70 -1.09
CA ARG A 77 15.22 -1.99 -2.50
C ARG A 77 15.98 -0.82 -3.10
N LEU A 78 17.30 -0.81 -2.89
CA LEU A 78 18.17 0.28 -3.31
C LEU A 78 18.07 0.56 -4.81
N GLU A 79 17.92 -0.47 -5.63
CA GLU A 79 17.82 -0.37 -7.08
C GLU A 79 16.57 0.41 -7.51
N HIS A 80 15.45 0.23 -6.79
CA HIS A 80 14.22 0.99 -7.03
C HIS A 80 14.41 2.46 -6.68
N ILE A 81 15.00 2.74 -5.52
CA ILE A 81 15.25 4.10 -5.05
C ILE A 81 16.18 4.81 -6.05
N CYS A 82 17.31 4.20 -6.42
CA CYS A 82 18.22 4.75 -7.43
C CYS A 82 17.53 4.98 -8.78
N GLY A 83 16.65 4.06 -9.20
CA GLY A 83 15.85 4.19 -10.42
C GLY A 83 14.98 5.44 -10.41
N TRP A 84 14.21 5.66 -9.34
CA TRP A 84 13.33 6.84 -9.21
C TRP A 84 14.09 8.16 -9.30
N TYR A 85 15.25 8.27 -8.64
CA TYR A 85 16.10 9.45 -8.74
C TYR A 85 16.62 9.65 -10.17
N ASN A 86 17.14 8.60 -10.79
CA ASN A 86 17.66 8.67 -12.16
C ASN A 86 16.60 9.11 -13.17
N ASP A 87 15.39 8.56 -13.09
CA ASP A 87 14.29 8.90 -13.98
C ASP A 87 13.87 10.37 -13.82
N ALA A 88 13.77 10.85 -12.57
CA ALA A 88 13.47 12.25 -12.29
C ALA A 88 14.54 13.21 -12.84
N LEU A 89 15.82 12.87 -12.66
CA LEU A 89 16.94 13.69 -13.15
C LEU A 89 17.00 13.73 -14.68
N LYS A 90 16.77 12.60 -15.36
CA LYS A 90 16.72 12.54 -16.83
C LYS A 90 15.58 13.39 -17.39
N LYS A 91 14.40 13.31 -16.77
CA LYS A 91 13.22 14.11 -17.16
C LYS A 91 13.43 15.61 -16.96
N ALA A 92 14.18 16.02 -15.94
CA ALA A 92 14.47 17.43 -15.69
C ALA A 92 15.53 18.01 -16.65
N ALA A 93 16.39 17.15 -17.22
CA ALA A 93 17.44 17.54 -18.14
C ALA A 93 16.99 17.59 -19.62
N SER A 94 15.79 17.11 -19.93
CA SER A 94 15.15 17.15 -21.26
C SER A 94 14.23 18.35 -21.39
#